data_AF-A0A925CSN2-F1
#
_entry.id   AF-A0A925CSN2-F1
#
_cell.length_a   1.000
_cell.length_b   1.000
_cell.length_c   1.000
_cell.angle_alpha   90.00
_cell.angle_beta   90.00
_cell.angle_gamma   90.00
#
_symmetry.space_group_name_H-M   'P 1'
#
loop_
_entity.id
_entity.type
_entity.pdbx_description
1 polymer ?
#
loop_
_entity_poly.entity_id
_entity_poly.type
_entity_poly.pdbx_seq_one_letter_code
_entity_poly.pdbx_strand_id
1 'polypeptide(L)'
;MMPARYVRNVQTFSTGMDGVYAIKHARFPSSTRFVCSYADGNRFKDEIFEMARVAGQVENLKFWHFHHVVEGKHYADVDFRGHLQTYYEAVLPTVLLSAREHSALNGLLSSAEGSLMFRDQSLPRLKHDRARAVANIGRDNRTGLQQRIAGLRSMYGDVYADDAVLRKIAENVFDELMDALG
;
A
#
# COMPACT_ATOMS: atom_id res chain seq x y z
N MET A 1 2.68 11.79 7.37
CA MET A 1 1.22 11.70 7.39
C MET A 1 0.73 11.19 6.05
N MET A 2 -0.12 10.18 6.05
CA MET A 2 -0.74 9.67 4.82
C MET A 2 -1.68 10.72 4.18
N PRO A 3 -1.48 11.09 2.90
CA PRO A 3 -2.35 12.03 2.21
C PRO A 3 -3.74 11.46 1.89
N ALA A 4 -4.79 12.30 2.02
CA ALA A 4 -6.18 11.94 1.71
C ALA A 4 -6.41 11.46 0.26
N ARG A 5 -5.54 11.82 -0.67
CA ARG A 5 -5.63 11.39 -2.07
C ARG A 5 -5.56 9.86 -2.23
N TYR A 6 -4.92 9.13 -1.32
CA TYR A 6 -4.88 7.67 -1.38
C TYR A 6 -6.20 7.00 -1.02
N VAL A 7 -7.07 7.69 -0.28
CA VAL A 7 -8.42 7.22 0.07
C VAL A 7 -9.50 7.97 -0.72
N ARG A 8 -9.15 8.66 -1.82
CA ARG A 8 -10.14 9.29 -2.70
C ARG A 8 -11.09 8.22 -3.24
N ASN A 9 -12.38 8.56 -3.29
CA ASN A 9 -13.46 7.65 -3.72
C ASN A 9 -13.58 6.37 -2.88
N VAL A 10 -13.06 6.38 -1.65
CA VAL A 10 -13.32 5.36 -0.63
C VAL A 10 -14.17 5.99 0.45
N GLN A 11 -15.20 5.27 0.92
CA GLN A 11 -15.96 5.72 2.08
C GLN A 11 -15.06 5.66 3.33
N THR A 12 -14.78 6.82 3.90
CA THR A 12 -13.98 6.96 5.12
C THR A 12 -14.82 7.50 6.28
N PHE A 13 -14.39 7.19 7.49
CA PHE A 13 -14.95 7.72 8.73
C PHE A 13 -13.85 8.44 9.51
N SER A 14 -14.25 9.51 10.20
CA SER A 14 -13.32 10.25 11.06
C SER A 14 -12.89 9.38 12.24
N THR A 15 -11.58 9.44 12.52
CA THR A 15 -10.96 8.79 13.69
C THR A 15 -10.55 9.82 14.75
N GLY A 16 -10.62 11.12 14.43
CA GLY A 16 -10.03 12.18 15.24
C GLY A 16 -8.49 12.25 15.16
N MET A 17 -7.85 11.36 14.38
CA MET A 17 -6.39 11.28 14.24
C MET A 17 -5.99 11.66 12.81
N ASP A 18 -5.14 12.68 12.69
CA ASP A 18 -4.66 13.17 11.40
C ASP A 18 -3.90 12.07 10.62
N GLY A 19 -4.32 11.82 9.38
CA GLY A 19 -3.73 10.80 8.51
C GLY A 19 -4.15 9.36 8.80
N VAL A 20 -5.05 9.13 9.76
CA VAL A 20 -5.62 7.82 10.06
C VAL A 20 -7.09 7.79 9.65
N TYR A 21 -7.43 6.88 8.76
CA TYR A 21 -8.77 6.76 8.19
C TYR A 21 -9.38 5.42 8.56
N ALA A 22 -10.60 5.44 9.09
CA ALA A 22 -11.40 4.24 9.21
C ALA A 22 -12.13 4.00 7.88
N ILE A 23 -12.08 2.79 7.34
CA ILE A 23 -12.73 2.38 6.08
C ILE A 23 -13.60 1.15 6.31
N LYS A 24 -14.65 0.98 5.51
CA LYS A 24 -15.43 -0.27 5.55
C LYS A 24 -14.58 -1.45 5.10
N HIS A 25 -14.75 -2.58 5.78
CA HIS A 25 -14.17 -3.83 5.34
C HIS A 25 -14.99 -4.40 4.17
N ALA A 26 -14.37 -4.55 2.99
CA ALA A 26 -15.09 -4.95 1.76
C ALA A 26 -15.87 -6.28 1.91
N ARG A 27 -15.27 -7.26 2.57
CA ARG A 27 -15.86 -8.59 2.81
C ARG A 27 -16.77 -8.70 4.04
N PHE A 28 -16.66 -7.78 4.99
CA PHE A 28 -17.42 -7.80 6.24
C PHE A 28 -18.04 -6.41 6.48
N PRO A 29 -19.21 -6.12 5.89
CA PRO A 29 -19.76 -4.75 5.87
C PRO A 29 -20.02 -4.13 7.25
N SER A 30 -20.16 -4.95 8.30
CA SER A 30 -20.29 -4.54 9.70
C SER A 30 -18.94 -4.27 10.39
N SER A 31 -17.82 -4.50 9.70
CA SER A 31 -16.47 -4.28 10.21
C SER A 31 -15.81 -3.09 9.54
N THR A 32 -14.93 -2.45 10.31
CA THR A 32 -14.09 -1.35 9.85
C THR A 32 -12.63 -1.81 9.83
N ARG A 33 -11.80 -1.17 9.00
CA ARG A 33 -10.34 -1.28 9.03
C ARG A 33 -9.73 0.11 9.14
N PHE A 34 -8.50 0.18 9.61
CA PHE A 34 -7.75 1.43 9.70
C PHE A 34 -6.70 1.48 8.60
N VAL A 35 -6.63 2.62 7.90
CA VAL A 35 -5.64 2.91 6.87
C VAL A 35 -4.88 4.18 7.25
N CYS A 36 -3.55 4.11 7.24
CA CYS A 36 -2.67 5.20 7.63
C CYS A 36 -1.26 4.98 7.05
N SER A 37 -0.33 5.91 7.23
CA SER A 37 1.07 5.62 6.94
C SER A 37 1.65 4.70 8.01
N TYR A 38 2.75 4.00 7.71
CA TYR A 38 3.37 3.12 8.70
C TYR A 38 3.81 3.89 9.96
N ALA A 39 4.36 5.10 9.77
CA ALA A 39 4.74 5.98 10.86
C ALA A 39 3.53 6.42 11.71
N ASP A 40 2.41 6.80 11.08
CA ASP A 40 1.20 7.20 11.80
C ASP A 40 0.57 5.99 12.52
N GLY A 41 0.58 4.80 11.91
CA GLY A 41 0.08 3.58 12.52
C GLY A 41 0.85 3.16 13.76
N ASN A 42 2.17 3.34 13.77
CA ASN A 42 2.99 3.13 14.95
C ASN A 42 2.76 4.21 16.02
N ARG A 43 2.60 5.47 15.59
CA ARG A 43 2.36 6.61 16.49
C ARG A 43 1.03 6.48 17.23
N PHE A 44 -0.03 6.09 16.53
CA PHE A 44 -1.40 6.05 17.02
C PHE A 44 -1.90 4.63 17.31
N LYS A 45 -0.97 3.67 17.50
CA LYS A 45 -1.33 2.26 17.61
C LYS A 45 -2.30 2.04 18.77
N ASP A 46 -1.98 2.56 19.94
CA ASP A 46 -2.78 2.32 21.14
C ASP A 46 -4.18 2.94 21.01
N GLU A 47 -4.30 4.13 20.43
CA GLU A 47 -5.57 4.80 20.17
C GLU A 47 -6.43 4.05 19.15
N ILE A 48 -5.83 3.53 18.07
CA ILE A 48 -6.53 2.69 17.09
C ILE A 48 -7.10 1.43 17.75
N PHE A 49 -6.32 0.78 18.61
CA PHE A 49 -6.78 -0.42 19.31
C PHE A 49 -7.79 -0.13 20.40
N GLU A 50 -7.70 1.01 21.08
CA GLU A 50 -8.72 1.46 22.02
C GLU A 50 -10.06 1.72 21.29
N MET A 51 -10.03 2.36 20.12
CA MET A 51 -11.22 2.51 19.27
C MET A 51 -11.83 1.16 18.88
N ALA A 52 -10.99 0.20 18.46
CA ALA A 52 -11.45 -1.15 18.13
C ALA A 52 -12.06 -1.85 19.35
N ARG A 53 -11.43 -1.74 20.52
CA ARG A 53 -11.91 -2.30 21.79
C ARG A 53 -13.26 -1.72 22.19
N VAL A 54 -13.44 -0.39 22.11
CA VAL A 54 -14.71 0.30 22.39
C VAL A 54 -15.80 -0.16 21.42
N ALA A 55 -15.44 -0.47 20.17
CA ALA A 55 -16.34 -1.07 19.18
C ALA A 55 -16.59 -2.58 19.38
N GLY A 56 -16.10 -3.17 20.48
CA GLY A 56 -16.29 -4.58 20.82
C GLY A 56 -15.30 -5.54 20.15
N GLN A 57 -14.28 -5.03 19.46
CA GLN A 57 -13.22 -5.81 18.83
C GLN A 57 -12.02 -5.91 19.78
N VAL A 58 -12.15 -6.79 20.79
CA VAL A 58 -11.06 -7.06 21.74
C VAL A 58 -10.06 -8.00 21.09
N GLU A 59 -8.93 -7.44 20.67
CA GLU A 59 -7.91 -8.13 19.89
C GLU A 59 -6.55 -8.10 20.60
N ASN A 60 -5.75 -9.14 20.43
CA ASN A 60 -4.38 -9.12 20.94
C ASN A 60 -3.46 -8.41 19.93
N LEU A 61 -2.88 -7.29 20.36
CA LEU A 61 -1.97 -6.43 19.59
C LEU A 61 -0.88 -7.18 18.80
N LYS A 62 -0.44 -8.35 19.29
CA LYS A 62 0.60 -9.16 18.66
C LYS A 62 0.16 -9.83 17.36
N PHE A 63 -1.14 -9.97 17.13
CA PHE A 63 -1.69 -10.62 15.93
C PHE A 63 -2.13 -9.64 14.86
N TRP A 64 -1.69 -8.38 14.94
CA TRP A 64 -2.12 -7.34 14.02
C TRP A 64 -0.92 -6.58 13.47
N HIS A 65 -0.94 -6.37 12.16
CA HIS A 65 0.15 -5.80 11.40
C HIS A 65 -0.37 -4.71 10.47
N PHE A 66 0.43 -3.66 10.32
CA PHE A 66 0.26 -2.70 9.24
C PHE A 66 0.89 -3.28 7.98
N HIS A 67 0.03 -3.61 7.01
CA HIS A 67 0.41 -4.12 5.70
C HIS A 67 0.46 -2.98 4.70
N HIS A 68 1.53 -2.86 3.92
CA HIS A 68 1.58 -1.87 2.85
C HIS A 68 0.64 -2.27 1.72
N VAL A 69 -0.33 -1.40 1.41
CA VAL A 69 -1.30 -1.67 0.34
C VAL A 69 -0.59 -1.85 -1.01
N VAL A 70 0.51 -1.12 -1.22
CA VAL A 70 1.50 -1.39 -2.29
C VAL A 70 2.84 -1.67 -1.64
N GLU A 71 3.36 -2.87 -1.86
CA GLU A 71 4.59 -3.37 -1.24
C GLU A 71 5.80 -2.55 -1.65
N GLY A 72 6.71 -2.37 -0.70
CA GLY A 72 7.87 -1.49 -0.91
C GLY A 72 8.78 -1.96 -2.04
N LYS A 73 8.90 -3.27 -2.25
CA LYS A 73 9.67 -3.85 -3.36
C LYS A 73 9.07 -3.50 -4.73
N HIS A 74 7.74 -3.48 -4.85
CA HIS A 74 7.03 -3.11 -6.08
C HIS A 74 7.05 -1.61 -6.30
N TYR A 75 6.88 -0.83 -5.23
CA TYR A 75 7.02 0.62 -5.35
C TYR A 75 8.43 1.01 -5.80
N ALA A 76 9.47 0.29 -5.37
CA ALA A 76 10.85 0.52 -5.82
C ALA A 76 11.05 0.35 -7.33
N ASP A 77 10.24 -0.49 -7.99
CA ASP A 77 10.28 -0.67 -9.45
C ASP A 77 9.80 0.55 -10.23
N VAL A 78 9.08 1.45 -9.56
CA VAL A 78 8.40 2.60 -10.15
C VAL A 78 8.68 3.91 -9.39
N ASP A 79 9.61 3.91 -8.43
CA ASP A 79 10.04 5.11 -7.71
C ASP A 79 11.04 5.93 -8.54
N PHE A 80 10.55 6.53 -9.61
CA PHE A 80 11.37 7.40 -10.46
C PHE A 80 11.71 8.75 -9.80
N ARG A 81 11.10 9.05 -8.64
CA ARG A 81 11.39 10.26 -7.84
C ARG A 81 12.52 10.03 -6.85
N GLY A 82 12.90 8.78 -6.58
CA GLY A 82 13.98 8.42 -5.66
C GLY A 82 13.67 8.70 -4.19
N HIS A 83 12.38 8.75 -3.83
CA HIS A 83 11.92 9.15 -2.49
C HIS A 83 11.43 7.96 -1.64
N LEU A 84 11.62 6.71 -2.09
CA LEU A 84 11.07 5.51 -1.45
C LEU A 84 11.40 5.41 0.04
N GLN A 85 12.60 5.82 0.48
CA GLN A 85 12.96 5.73 1.90
C GLN A 85 12.01 6.56 2.78
N THR A 86 11.74 7.80 2.39
CA THR A 86 10.82 8.68 3.11
C THR A 86 9.37 8.31 2.87
N TYR A 87 9.02 7.99 1.62
CA TYR A 87 7.63 7.71 1.25
C TYR A 87 7.10 6.43 1.87
N TYR A 88 7.92 5.38 1.92
CA TYR A 88 7.51 4.09 2.43
C TYR A 88 6.99 4.20 3.86
N GLU A 89 7.71 4.89 4.74
CA GLU A 89 7.30 4.99 6.14
C GLU A 89 6.25 6.08 6.38
N ALA A 90 6.42 7.27 5.79
CA ALA A 90 5.69 8.46 6.20
C ALA A 90 4.46 8.79 5.34
N VAL A 91 4.32 8.15 4.17
CA VAL A 91 3.36 8.56 3.13
C VAL A 91 2.51 7.41 2.61
N LEU A 92 3.14 6.29 2.25
CA LEU A 92 2.44 5.21 1.56
C LEU A 92 1.38 4.55 2.46
N PRO A 93 0.23 4.20 1.87
CA PRO A 93 -0.87 3.63 2.63
C PRO A 93 -0.51 2.24 3.16
N THR A 94 -0.77 2.07 4.44
CA THR A 94 -0.82 0.79 5.13
C THR A 94 -2.22 0.54 5.65
N VAL A 95 -2.62 -0.72 5.73
CA VAL A 95 -3.88 -1.15 6.32
C VAL A 95 -3.61 -2.07 7.51
N LEU A 96 -4.33 -1.87 8.61
CA LEU A 96 -4.26 -2.73 9.77
C LEU A 96 -5.01 -4.05 9.49
N LEU A 97 -4.29 -5.17 9.52
CA LEU A 97 -4.80 -6.51 9.22
C LEU A 97 -4.37 -7.50 10.30
N SER A 98 -5.15 -8.59 10.44
CA SER A 98 -4.71 -9.72 11.25
C SER A 98 -3.47 -10.40 10.65
N ALA A 99 -2.68 -11.08 11.47
CA ALA A 99 -1.48 -11.82 11.04
C ALA A 99 -1.81 -12.88 9.99
N ARG A 100 -2.97 -13.54 10.11
CA ARG A 100 -3.44 -14.51 9.12
C ARG A 100 -3.73 -13.85 7.78
N GLU A 101 -4.42 -12.72 7.79
CA GLU A 101 -4.75 -11.99 6.56
C GLU A 101 -3.50 -11.40 5.90
N HIS A 102 -2.61 -10.82 6.70
CA HIS A 102 -1.30 -10.35 6.25
C HIS A 102 -0.49 -11.46 5.57
N SER A 103 -0.43 -12.66 6.17
CA SER A 103 0.25 -13.81 5.58
C SER A 103 -0.41 -14.26 4.27
N ALA A 104 -1.74 -14.24 4.18
CA ALA A 104 -2.47 -14.64 2.98
C ALA A 104 -2.21 -13.66 1.82
N LEU A 105 -2.28 -12.35 2.07
CA LEU A 105 -1.99 -11.33 1.07
C LEU A 105 -0.55 -11.41 0.56
N ASN A 106 0.42 -11.60 1.47
CA ASN A 106 1.83 -11.79 1.08
C ASN A 106 2.03 -13.03 0.20
N GLY A 107 1.28 -14.11 0.46
CA GLY A 107 1.29 -15.31 -0.37
C GLY A 107 0.76 -15.03 -1.78
N LEU A 108 -0.37 -14.32 -1.89
CA LEU A 108 -0.96 -13.94 -3.18
C LEU A 108 -0.02 -13.04 -3.99
N LEU A 109 0.54 -12.01 -3.36
CA LEU A 109 1.51 -11.10 -3.98
C LEU A 109 2.74 -11.86 -4.49
N SER A 110 3.32 -12.72 -3.65
CA SER A 110 4.49 -13.52 -4.04
C SER A 110 4.19 -14.46 -5.20
N SER A 111 2.97 -15.00 -5.27
CA SER A 111 2.54 -15.89 -6.35
C SER A 111 2.31 -15.10 -7.66
N ALA A 112 1.65 -13.95 -7.57
CA ALA A 112 1.40 -13.07 -8.71
C ALA A 112 2.73 -12.54 -9.31
N GLU A 113 3.69 -12.15 -8.45
CA GLU A 113 5.04 -11.77 -8.86
C GLU A 113 5.74 -12.85 -9.70
N GLY A 114 5.62 -14.12 -9.29
CA GLY A 114 6.19 -15.25 -10.01
C GLY A 114 5.62 -15.41 -11.42
N SER A 115 4.32 -15.11 -11.59
CA SER A 115 3.62 -15.20 -12.87
C SER A 115 3.93 -14.05 -13.83
N LEU A 116 4.27 -12.88 -13.31
CA LEU A 116 4.37 -11.66 -14.11
C LEU A 116 5.77 -11.36 -14.68
N MET A 117 6.81 -12.12 -14.30
CA MET A 117 8.19 -11.94 -14.77
C MET A 117 8.65 -10.45 -14.78
N PHE A 118 8.16 -9.62 -13.84
CA PHE A 118 8.47 -8.18 -13.78
C PHE A 118 9.92 -7.87 -13.39
N ARG A 119 10.71 -8.88 -13.04
CA ARG A 119 12.09 -8.67 -12.65
C ARG A 119 12.92 -8.45 -13.90
N ASP A 120 12.99 -7.19 -14.31
CA ASP A 120 14.13 -6.70 -15.07
C ASP A 120 15.40 -7.10 -14.32
N GLN A 121 16.09 -8.10 -14.87
CA GLN A 121 17.29 -8.68 -14.27
C GLN A 121 18.46 -7.70 -14.28
N SER A 122 18.37 -6.62 -15.05
CA SER A 122 19.37 -5.54 -15.06
C SER A 122 19.27 -4.64 -13.83
N LEU A 123 18.16 -4.66 -13.09
CA LEU A 123 17.98 -3.85 -11.89
C LEU A 123 18.48 -4.56 -10.62
N PRO A 124 19.07 -3.81 -9.67
CA PRO A 124 19.52 -4.36 -8.39
C PRO A 124 18.43 -5.13 -7.63
N ARG A 125 18.85 -6.13 -6.84
CA ARG A 125 17.95 -6.92 -5.99
C ARG A 125 17.53 -6.16 -4.72
N LEU A 126 18.40 -5.31 -4.18
CA LEU A 126 18.10 -4.54 -2.97
C LEU A 126 17.17 -3.37 -3.27
N LYS A 127 16.10 -3.24 -2.48
CA LYS A 127 15.02 -2.25 -2.65
C LYS A 127 15.55 -0.81 -2.81
N HIS A 128 16.49 -0.39 -1.98
CA HIS A 128 17.06 0.96 -2.03
C HIS A 128 17.91 1.21 -3.28
N ASP A 129 18.70 0.22 -3.70
CA ASP A 129 19.54 0.33 -4.90
C ASP A 129 18.68 0.33 -6.17
N ARG A 130 17.61 -0.45 -6.14
CA ARG A 130 16.63 -0.55 -7.21
C ARG A 130 15.88 0.76 -7.41
N ALA A 131 15.36 1.36 -6.33
CA ALA A 131 14.71 2.67 -6.39
C ALA A 131 15.66 3.75 -6.94
N ARG A 132 16.92 3.76 -6.51
CA ARG A 132 17.95 4.67 -7.06
C ARG A 132 18.19 4.43 -8.55
N ALA A 133 18.30 3.19 -8.98
CA ALA A 133 18.48 2.85 -10.40
C ALA A 133 17.26 3.29 -11.24
N VAL A 134 16.05 3.07 -10.75
CA VAL A 134 14.80 3.50 -11.41
C VAL A 134 14.70 5.02 -11.47
N ALA A 135 15.06 5.74 -10.40
CA ALA A 135 15.13 7.21 -10.41
C ALA A 135 16.11 7.75 -11.45
N ASN A 136 17.26 7.09 -11.65
CA ASN A 136 18.24 7.47 -12.66
C ASN A 136 17.74 7.21 -14.09
N ILE A 137 16.94 6.15 -14.30
CA ILE A 137 16.31 5.82 -15.60
C ILE A 137 15.05 6.67 -15.85
N GLY A 138 14.49 7.25 -14.77
CA GLY A 138 13.18 7.88 -14.64
C GLY A 138 12.79 8.88 -15.71
N ARG A 139 13.76 9.61 -16.25
CA ARG A 139 13.53 10.69 -17.23
C ARG A 139 13.58 10.22 -18.68
N ASP A 140 14.40 9.21 -18.98
CA ASP A 140 14.71 8.83 -20.36
C ASP A 140 13.91 7.61 -20.84
N ASN A 141 13.31 6.83 -19.93
CA ASN A 141 12.51 5.65 -20.27
C ASN A 141 11.07 5.74 -19.74
N ARG A 142 10.38 6.82 -20.10
CA ARG A 142 9.01 7.06 -19.63
C ARG A 142 8.02 5.96 -20.05
N THR A 143 8.10 5.49 -21.31
CA THR A 143 7.23 4.41 -21.81
C THR A 143 7.43 3.12 -21.01
N GLY A 144 8.67 2.75 -20.69
CA GLY A 144 8.95 1.57 -19.88
C GLY A 144 8.40 1.69 -18.45
N LEU A 145 8.46 2.88 -17.85
CA LEU A 145 7.87 3.12 -16.52
C LEU A 145 6.36 3.04 -16.54
N GLN A 146 5.71 3.61 -17.55
CA GLN A 146 4.25 3.50 -17.72
C GLN A 146 3.81 2.05 -17.86
N GLN A 147 4.54 1.23 -18.64
CA GLN A 147 4.27 -0.20 -18.78
C GLN A 147 4.44 -0.95 -17.44
N ARG A 148 5.48 -0.62 -16.66
CA ARG A 148 5.68 -1.20 -15.32
C ARG A 148 4.57 -0.83 -14.35
N ILE A 149 4.17 0.45 -14.32
CA ILE A 149 3.07 0.90 -13.47
C ILE A 149 1.76 0.22 -13.87
N ALA A 150 1.45 0.12 -15.17
CA ALA A 150 0.27 -0.57 -15.66
C ALA A 150 0.28 -2.06 -15.29
N GLY A 151 1.44 -2.71 -15.40
CA GLY A 151 1.64 -4.09 -15.01
C GLY A 151 1.42 -4.34 -13.52
N LEU A 152 2.03 -3.53 -12.66
CA LEU A 152 1.80 -3.58 -11.21
C LEU A 152 0.34 -3.28 -10.87
N ARG A 153 -0.27 -2.31 -11.53
CA ARG A 153 -1.69 -1.98 -11.35
C ARG A 153 -2.59 -3.18 -11.66
N SER A 154 -2.34 -3.88 -12.76
CA SER A 154 -3.07 -5.10 -13.11
C SER A 154 -2.88 -6.17 -12.03
N MET A 155 -1.63 -6.43 -11.62
CA MET A 155 -1.31 -7.40 -10.57
C MET A 155 -2.08 -7.13 -9.26
N TYR A 156 -2.06 -5.88 -8.80
CA TYR A 156 -2.78 -5.47 -7.59
C TYR A 156 -4.31 -5.50 -7.79
N GLY A 157 -4.79 -5.27 -9.01
CA GLY A 157 -6.18 -5.47 -9.39
C GLY A 157 -6.64 -6.92 -9.16
N ASP A 158 -5.81 -7.88 -9.55
CA ASP A 158 -6.08 -9.32 -9.39
C ASP A 158 -5.95 -9.76 -7.92
N VAL A 159 -4.88 -9.34 -7.23
CA VAL A 159 -4.65 -9.68 -5.81
C VAL A 159 -5.76 -9.15 -4.90
N TYR A 160 -6.29 -7.95 -5.20
CA TYR A 160 -7.39 -7.35 -4.46
C TYR A 160 -8.76 -7.49 -5.17
N ALA A 161 -8.93 -8.49 -6.04
CA ALA A 161 -10.18 -8.67 -6.79
C ALA A 161 -11.43 -8.68 -5.88
N ASP A 162 -11.32 -9.34 -4.73
CA ASP A 162 -12.39 -9.47 -3.71
C ASP A 162 -12.38 -8.36 -2.64
N ASP A 163 -11.47 -7.39 -2.74
CA ASP A 163 -11.36 -6.27 -1.82
C ASP A 163 -11.34 -4.95 -2.60
N ALA A 164 -12.52 -4.51 -3.03
CA ALA A 164 -12.68 -3.29 -3.82
C ALA A 164 -12.10 -2.03 -3.14
N VAL A 165 -12.02 -2.01 -1.80
CA VAL A 165 -11.45 -0.88 -1.07
C VAL A 165 -9.93 -0.87 -1.16
N LEU A 166 -9.26 -1.99 -0.87
CA LEU A 166 -7.81 -2.08 -1.02
C LEU A 166 -7.37 -1.94 -2.49
N ARG A 167 -8.15 -2.51 -3.42
CA ARG A 167 -7.95 -2.30 -4.86
C ARG A 167 -7.98 -0.81 -5.19
N LYS A 168 -8.97 -0.06 -4.68
CA LYS A 168 -9.08 1.36 -4.97
C LYS A 168 -7.93 2.18 -4.38
N ILE A 169 -7.48 1.85 -3.18
CA ILE A 169 -6.33 2.52 -2.55
C ILE A 169 -5.06 2.24 -3.37
N ALA A 170 -4.83 1.00 -3.81
CA ALA A 170 -3.70 0.67 -4.67
C ALA A 170 -3.76 1.42 -6.02
N GLU A 171 -4.93 1.47 -6.66
CA GLU A 171 -5.15 2.27 -7.87
C GLU A 171 -4.80 3.74 -7.66
N ASN A 172 -5.19 4.35 -6.54
CA ASN A 172 -4.89 5.75 -6.25
C ASN A 172 -3.38 5.99 -6.07
N VAL A 173 -2.63 5.01 -5.55
CA VAL A 173 -1.15 5.07 -5.50
C VAL A 173 -0.56 5.06 -6.91
N PHE A 174 -1.05 4.18 -7.79
CA PHE A 174 -0.57 4.11 -9.17
C PHE A 174 -1.01 5.29 -10.03
N ASP A 175 -2.19 5.85 -9.79
CA ASP A 175 -2.64 7.08 -10.45
C ASP A 175 -1.72 8.25 -10.11
N GLU A 176 -1.32 8.43 -8.84
CA GLU A 176 -0.36 9.47 -8.48
C GLU A 176 0.97 9.27 -9.23
N LEU A 177 1.45 8.03 -9.35
CA LEU A 177 2.68 7.74 -10.10
C LEU A 177 2.53 8.02 -11.59
N MET A 178 1.37 7.73 -12.19
CA MET A 178 1.09 8.05 -13.59
C MET A 178 0.99 9.56 -13.82
N ASP A 179 0.22 10.27 -12.99
CA ASP A 179 0.08 11.74 -13.05
C ASP A 179 1.44 12.43 -12.88
N ALA A 180 2.30 11.86 -12.03
CA ALA A 180 3.65 12.31 -11.77
C ALA A 180 4.63 12.13 -12.93
N LEU A 181 4.38 11.15 -13.81
CA LEU A 181 5.15 10.97 -15.04
C LEU A 181 4.76 12.01 -16.11
N GLY A 182 3.58 12.62 -15.96
CA GLY A 182 3.02 13.67 -16.84
C GLY A 182 2.48 13.11 -18.13
#